data_AF-A0A933H5N4-F1
#
_entry.id   AF-A0A933H5N4-F1
#
_cell.length_a   1.000
_cell.length_b   1.000
_cell.length_c   1.000
_cell.angle_alpha   90.00
_cell.angle_beta   90.00
_cell.angle_gamma   90.00
#
_symmetry.space_group_name_H-M   'P 1'
#
loop_
_entity.id
_entity.type
_entity.pdbx_description
1 polymer ?
#
loop_
_entity_poly.entity_id
_entity_poly.type
_entity_poly.pdbx_seq_one_letter_code
_entity_poly.pdbx_strand_id
1 'polypeptide(L)' 'MKKIHFIGIGGTGLSAIAIVLIESGYLVSGSDMQESALTQKLRDRGAKVFIGHSAANLADA' A
#
# COMPACT_ATOMS: atom_id res chain seq x y z
N MET A 1 -13.45 0.23 10.63
CA MET A 1 -11.98 0.25 10.58
C MET A 1 -11.55 1.42 9.71
N LYS A 2 -10.49 2.15 10.09
CA LYS A 2 -9.94 3.23 9.25
C LYS A 2 -9.06 2.62 8.16
N LYS A 3 -9.30 3.01 6.92
CA LYS A 3 -8.53 2.55 5.76
C LYS A 3 -7.63 3.69 5.27
N ILE A 4 -6.42 3.33 4.86
CA ILE A 4 -5.38 4.26 4.44
C ILE A 4 -4.86 3.81 3.07
N HIS A 5 -4.80 4.74 2.13
CA HIS A 5 -4.26 4.50 0.80
C HIS A 5 -3.01 5.33 0.55
N PHE A 6 -1.92 4.66 0.18
CA PHE A 6 -0.65 5.30 -0.15
C PHE A 6 -0.45 5.39 -1.66
N ILE A 7 -0.05 6.55 -2.16
CA ILE A 7 0.42 6.73 -3.54
C ILE A 7 1.95 6.72 -3.50
N GLY A 8 2.60 5.83 -4.27
CA GLY A 8 4.03 5.55 -4.18
C GLY A 8 4.39 4.61 -3.02
N ILE A 9 3.53 3.64 -2.71
CA ILE A 9 3.66 2.78 -1.51
C ILE A 9 4.94 1.91 -1.52
N GLY A 10 5.49 1.63 -2.69
CA GLY A 10 6.74 0.90 -2.89
C GLY A 10 8.00 1.70 -2.60
N GLY A 11 7.90 2.99 -2.27
CA GLY A 11 9.03 3.81 -1.82
C GLY A 11 9.56 3.39 -0.45
N THR A 12 10.87 3.50 -0.22
CA THR A 12 11.54 3.05 1.01
C THR A 12 10.94 3.66 2.29
N GLY A 13 10.58 4.95 2.27
CA GLY A 13 9.96 5.61 3.42
C GLY A 13 8.49 5.23 3.63
N LEU A 14 7.68 5.26 2.57
CA LEU A 14 6.25 4.98 2.66
C LEU A 14 5.96 3.51 2.99
N SER A 15 6.74 2.58 2.46
CA SER A 15 6.60 1.15 2.77
C SER A 15 6.83 0.84 4.24
N ALA A 16 7.78 1.52 4.90
CA ALA A 16 8.02 1.35 6.34
C ALA A 16 6.81 1.82 7.17
N ILE A 17 6.23 2.97 6.82
CA ILE A 17 5.04 3.51 7.49
C ILE A 17 3.83 2.59 7.26
N ALA A 18 3.65 2.11 6.02
CA ALA A 18 2.58 1.19 5.66
C ALA A 18 2.64 -0.11 6.47
N ILE A 19 3.83 -0.67 6.70
CA ILE A 19 4.02 -1.87 7.54
C ILE A 19 3.55 -1.62 8.97
N VAL A 20 3.98 -0.52 9.60
CA VAL A 20 3.59 -0.19 10.98
C VAL A 20 2.08 -0.02 11.11
N LEU A 21 1.42 0.56 10.10
CA LEU A 21 -0.03 0.73 10.10
C LEU A 21 -0.76 -0.61 9.97
N ILE A 22 -0.28 -1.53 9.13
CA ILE A 22 -0.81 -2.89 9.04
C ILE A 22 -0.70 -3.59 10.41
N GLU A 23 0.48 -3.54 11.02
CA GLU A 23 0.74 -4.15 12.34
C GLU A 23 -0.11 -3.50 13.46
N SER A 24 -0.47 -2.23 13.30
CA SER A 24 -1.39 -1.50 14.18
C SER A 24 -2.87 -1.78 13.90
N GLY A 25 -3.19 -2.69 12.97
CA GLY A 25 -4.57 -3.12 12.67
C GLY A 25 -5.33 -2.25 11.67
N TYR A 26 -4.64 -1.36 10.95
CA TYR A 26 -5.26 -0.57 9.88
C TYR A 26 -5.39 -1.37 8.59
N LEU A 27 -6.43 -1.07 7.82
CA LEU A 27 -6.53 -1.57 6.45
C LEU A 27 -5.67 -0.69 5.56
N VAL A 28 -4.61 -1.27 4.99
CA VAL A 28 -3.69 -0.53 4.12
C VAL A 28 -3.88 -0.96 2.68
N SER A 29 -3.95 0.03 1.81
CA SER A 29 -3.84 -0.15 0.36
C SER A 29 -2.85 0.86 -0.21
N GLY A 30 -2.44 0.67 -1.46
CA GLY A 30 -1.65 1.68 -2.13
C GLY A 30 -1.40 1.37 -3.59
N SER A 31 -0.88 2.37 -4.30
CA SER A 31 -0.46 2.22 -5.69
C SER A 31 1.01 2.61 -5.85
N ASP A 32 1.67 2.01 -6.83
CA ASP A 32 3.01 2.40 -7.27
C ASP A 32 3.12 2.28 -8.79
N MET A 33 4.08 2.97 -9.41
CA MET A 33 4.27 2.92 -10.87
C MET A 33 4.73 1.54 -11.34
N GLN A 34 5.54 0.85 -10.54
CA GLN A 34 6.18 -0.41 -10.90
C GLN A 34 6.16 -1.38 -9.71
N GLU A 35 6.21 -2.67 -10.03
CA GLU A 35 6.38 -3.71 -9.03
C GLU A 35 7.82 -3.70 -8.49
N SER A 36 7.96 -3.98 -7.20
CA SER A 36 9.24 -4.06 -6.49
C SER A 36 9.19 -5.08 -5.36
N ALA A 37 10.35 -5.41 -4.80
CA ALA A 37 10.42 -6.26 -3.61
C ALA A 37 9.62 -5.67 -2.42
N LEU A 38 9.52 -4.34 -2.33
CA LEU A 38 8.74 -3.66 -1.28
C LEU A 38 7.24 -3.77 -1.52
N THR A 39 6.77 -3.59 -2.76
CA THR A 39 5.34 -3.79 -3.08
C THR A 39 4.93 -5.22 -2.83
N GLN A 40 5.78 -6.21 -3.17
CA GLN A 40 5.50 -7.62 -2.90
C GLN A 40 5.44 -7.90 -1.39
N LYS A 41 6.43 -7.43 -0.62
CA LYS A 41 6.45 -7.58 0.84
C LYS A 41 5.19 -7.00 1.51
N LEU A 42 4.69 -5.87 1.01
CA LEU A 42 3.45 -5.26 1.50
C LEU A 42 2.22 -6.12 1.17
N ARG A 43 2.15 -6.71 -0.03
CA ARG A 43 1.09 -7.68 -0.40
C ARG A 43 1.10 -8.88 0.55
N ASP A 44 2.28 -9.44 0.82
CA ASP A 44 2.46 -10.60 1.71
C ASP A 44 2.03 -10.29 3.15
N ARG A 45 2.11 -9.02 3.55
CA ARG A 45 1.63 -8.53 4.85
C ARG A 45 0.13 -8.18 4.87
N GLY A 46 -0.58 -8.34 3.76
CA GLY A 46 -2.03 -8.10 3.66
C GLY A 46 -2.42 -6.73 3.11
N ALA A 47 -1.48 -5.93 2.61
CA ALA A 47 -1.81 -4.69 1.91
C ALA A 47 -2.38 -4.97 0.52
N LYS A 48 -3.42 -4.22 0.12
CA LYS A 48 -3.88 -4.23 -1.28
C LYS A 48 -3.03 -3.28 -2.11
N VAL A 49 -2.12 -3.80 -2.92
CA VAL A 49 -1.25 -3.00 -3.79
C VAL A 49 -1.73 -3.01 -5.24
N PHE A 50 -1.73 -1.85 -5.88
CA PHE A 50 -2.06 -1.66 -7.30
C PHE A 50 -0.80 -1.19 -8.05
N ILE A 51 -0.57 -1.70 -9.25
CA ILE A 51 0.50 -1.19 -10.13
C ILE A 51 -0.13 -0.24 -11.16
N GLY A 52 0.47 0.93 -11.31
CA GLY A 52 -0.08 2.08 -12.01
C GLY A 52 -0.98 2.95 -11.11
N HIS A 53 -0.95 4.27 -11.34
CA HIS A 53 -1.83 5.21 -10.67
C HIS A 53 -3.14 5.37 -11.44
N SER A 54 -4.26 5.17 -10.76
CA SER A 54 -5.60 5.35 -11.30
C SER A 54 -6.53 5.81 -10.19
N ALA A 55 -7.49 6.69 -10.52
CA ALA A 55 -8.55 7.09 -9.60
C ALA A 55 -9.36 5.87 -9.11
N ALA A 56 -9.49 4.83 -9.93
CA ALA A 56 -10.17 3.60 -9.55
C ALA A 56 -9.52 2.89 -8.35
N ASN A 57 -8.23 3.09 -8.11
CA ASN A 57 -7.52 2.48 -6.98
C ASN A 57 -7.96 3.07 -5.62
N LEU A 58 -8.58 4.25 -5.63
CA LEU A 58 -9.14 4.90 -4.45
C LEU A 58 -10.58 4.48 -4.16
N ALA A 59 -11.28 3.84 -5.10
CA ALA A 59 -12.68 3.43 -4.90
C ALA A 59 -12.82 2.38 -3.79
N ASP A 60 -11.76 1.61 -3.56
CA ASP A 60 -11.69 0.68 -2.44
C ASP A 60 -11.10 1.30 -1.18
N ALA A 61 -10.48 2.48 -1.23
CA ALA A 61 -9.63 3.07 -0.18
C ALA A 61 -10.34 3.52 1.10
#